data_AF-A0A366IXP1-F1
#
_entry.id   AF-A0A366IXP1-F1
#
_cell.length_a   1.000
_cell.length_b   1.000
_cell.length_c   1.000
_cell.angle_alpha   90.00
_cell.angle_beta   90.00
_cell.angle_gamma   90.00
#
_symmetry.space_group_name_H-M   'P 1'
#
loop_
_entity.id
_entity.type
_entity.pdbx_description
1 polymer ?
#
loop_
_entity_poly.entity_id
_entity_poly.type
_entity_poly.pdbx_seq_one_letter_code
_entity_poly.pdbx_strand_id
1 'polypeptide(L)'
;MQYPIDRFTMETKRQLDVLDKQLANNTYMAGEEYSIADIAIWPWYGNLVLGNLYNAAEFLDVASYKNVLRWAKEIEQRPAVQRGRIVNKAFGDGAQLKERHDAADFDGLIE
;
A
#
# COMPACT_ATOMS: atom_id res chain seq x y z
N MET A 1 16.89 -2.90 -22.60
CA MET A 1 15.99 -2.80 -21.43
C MET A 1 16.01 -1.42 -20.75
N GLN A 2 17.03 -0.59 -20.95
CA GLN A 2 17.17 0.71 -20.26
C GLN A 2 15.99 1.67 -20.47
N TYR A 3 15.63 1.95 -21.73
CA TYR A 3 14.55 2.90 -22.06
C TYR A 3 13.20 2.61 -21.36
N PRO A 4 12.62 1.39 -21.43
CA PRO A 4 11.34 1.13 -20.78
C PRO A 4 11.43 1.21 -19.25
N ILE A 5 12.54 0.77 -18.64
CA ILE A 5 12.76 0.88 -17.19
C ILE A 5 12.73 2.37 -16.80
N ASP A 6 13.53 3.22 -17.44
CA ASP A 6 13.61 4.64 -17.10
C ASP A 6 12.26 5.33 -17.28
N ARG A 7 11.56 5.05 -18.40
CA ARG A 7 10.24 5.63 -18.67
C ARG A 7 9.23 5.33 -17.56
N PHE A 8 9.07 4.06 -17.18
CA PHE A 8 8.06 3.68 -16.20
C PHE A 8 8.49 4.00 -14.76
N THR A 9 9.79 4.03 -14.49
CA THR A 9 10.34 4.50 -13.22
C THR A 9 10.04 5.98 -13.00
N MET A 10 10.32 6.82 -14.01
CA MET A 10 10.02 8.26 -13.94
C MET A 10 8.53 8.52 -13.73
N GLU A 11 7.66 7.80 -14.45
CA GLU A 11 6.21 7.95 -14.28
C GLU A 11 5.73 7.48 -12.91
N THR A 12 6.28 6.38 -12.38
CA THR A 12 5.95 5.90 -11.02
C THR A 12 6.36 6.93 -9.96
N LYS A 13 7.56 7.53 -10.09
CA LYS A 13 8.01 8.61 -9.21
C LYS A 13 7.13 9.85 -9.31
N ARG A 14 6.64 10.19 -10.51
CA ARG A 14 5.68 11.29 -10.72
C ARG A 14 4.35 11.01 -10.02
N GLN A 15 3.83 9.78 -10.11
CA GLN A 15 2.61 9.38 -9.42
C GLN A 15 2.78 9.44 -7.90
N LEU A 16 3.89 8.94 -7.36
CA LEU A 16 4.23 9.05 -5.93
C LEU A 16 4.30 10.51 -5.48
N ASP A 17 4.91 11.40 -6.27
CA ASP A 17 4.99 12.85 -5.97
C ASP A 17 3.61 13.53 -5.96
N VAL A 18 2.71 13.15 -6.88
CA VAL A 18 1.32 13.64 -6.87
C VAL A 18 0.60 13.23 -5.58
N LEU A 19 0.71 11.96 -5.19
CA LEU A 19 0.08 11.45 -3.97
C LEU A 19 0.69 12.09 -2.71
N ASP A 20 2.01 12.26 -2.67
CA ASP A 20 2.70 12.86 -1.53
C ASP A 20 2.27 14.31 -1.31
N LYS A 21 2.18 15.10 -2.38
CA LYS A 21 1.69 16.49 -2.33
C LYS A 21 0.23 16.58 -1.92
N GLN A 22 -0.61 15.64 -2.36
CA GLN A 22 -2.01 15.57 -1.94
C GLN A 22 -2.12 15.29 -0.44
N LEU A 23 -1.38 14.29 0.05
CA LEU A 23 -1.35 13.87 1.46
C LEU A 23 -0.57 14.82 2.37
N ALA A 24 0.16 15.78 1.82
CA ALA A 24 0.75 16.86 2.62
C ALA A 24 -0.32 17.79 3.23
N ASN A 25 -1.46 17.92 2.55
CA ASN A 25 -2.55 18.83 2.94
C ASN A 25 -3.83 18.12 3.38
N ASN A 26 -3.86 16.79 3.33
CA ASN A 26 -5.04 15.99 3.67
C ASN A 26 -4.62 14.78 4.51
N THR A 27 -5.52 14.30 5.37
CA THR A 27 -5.30 13.06 6.12
C THR A 27 -5.39 11.82 5.21
N TYR A 28 -6.38 11.80 4.33
CA TYR A 28 -6.65 10.73 3.36
C TYR A 28 -6.73 11.27 1.93
N MET A 29 -6.85 10.38 0.95
CA MET A 29 -6.76 10.74 -0.47
C MET A 29 -7.84 11.74 -0.92
N ALA A 30 -9.04 11.62 -0.35
CA ALA A 30 -10.21 12.43 -0.69
C ALA A 30 -10.58 13.49 0.37
N GLY A 31 -9.73 13.73 1.37
CA GLY A 31 -9.97 14.71 2.43
C GLY A 31 -9.63 14.18 3.83
N GLU A 32 -10.44 14.54 4.82
CA GLU A 32 -10.21 14.17 6.23
C GLU A 32 -10.73 12.79 6.61
N GLU A 33 -11.58 12.18 5.77
CA GLU A 33 -12.21 10.90 6.05
C GLU A 33 -11.68 9.79 5.13
N TYR A 34 -11.49 8.61 5.71
CA TYR A 34 -11.11 7.41 4.99
C TYR A 34 -12.20 7.00 4.00
N SER A 35 -11.81 6.75 2.76
CA SER A 35 -12.76 6.50 1.68
C SER A 35 -12.36 5.30 0.80
N ILE A 36 -13.23 4.95 -0.14
CA ILE A 36 -12.90 3.96 -1.18
C ILE A 36 -11.72 4.37 -2.06
N ALA A 37 -11.38 5.67 -2.13
CA ALA A 37 -10.18 6.11 -2.84
C ALA A 37 -8.91 5.56 -2.16
N ASP A 38 -8.87 5.59 -0.83
CA ASP A 38 -7.76 5.02 -0.06
C ASP A 38 -7.70 3.49 -0.23
N ILE A 39 -8.86 2.82 -0.21
CA ILE A 39 -8.96 1.37 -0.45
C ILE A 39 -8.41 1.01 -1.84
N ALA A 40 -8.67 1.83 -2.86
CA ALA A 40 -8.21 1.57 -4.22
C ALA A 40 -6.70 1.81 -4.39
N ILE A 41 -6.17 2.85 -3.74
CA ILE A 41 -4.78 3.30 -3.94
C ILE A 41 -3.80 2.54 -3.04
N TRP A 42 -4.20 2.23 -1.80
CA TRP A 42 -3.30 1.66 -0.78
C TRP A 42 -2.70 0.30 -1.14
N PRO A 43 -3.44 -0.67 -1.70
CA PRO A 43 -2.87 -1.96 -2.09
C PRO A 43 -1.71 -1.84 -3.08
N TRP A 44 -1.68 -0.76 -3.88
CA TRP A 44 -0.59 -0.45 -4.81
C TRP A 44 0.47 0.43 -4.18
N TYR A 45 0.17 1.71 -3.95
CA TYR A 45 1.19 2.70 -3.56
C TYR A 45 1.58 2.55 -2.09
N GLY A 46 0.64 2.17 -1.23
CA GLY A 46 0.91 1.90 0.18
C GLY A 46 1.88 0.72 0.33
N ASN A 47 1.56 -0.43 -0.27
CA ASN A 47 2.47 -1.58 -0.26
C ASN A 47 3.82 -1.30 -0.95
N LEU A 48 3.84 -0.50 -2.02
CA LEU A 48 5.08 -0.12 -2.70
C LEU A 48 6.01 0.66 -1.75
N VAL A 49 5.51 1.68 -1.06
CA VAL A 49 6.35 2.49 -0.15
C VAL A 49 6.70 1.74 1.15
N LEU A 50 5.89 0.75 1.54
CA LEU A 50 6.19 -0.16 2.65
C LEU A 50 7.19 -1.26 2.25
N GLY A 51 7.61 -1.34 0.98
CA GLY A 51 8.59 -2.31 0.51
C GLY A 51 8.04 -3.70 0.18
N ASN A 52 6.72 -3.85 0.15
CA ASN A 52 6.07 -5.15 -0.07
C ASN A 52 5.91 -5.52 -1.56
N LEU A 53 6.31 -4.64 -2.49
CA LEU A 53 6.16 -4.86 -3.94
C LEU A 53 7.47 -4.66 -4.70
N TYR A 54 7.73 -5.58 -5.64
CA TYR A 54 8.78 -5.51 -6.66
C TYR A 54 10.23 -5.37 -6.17
N ASN A 55 10.48 -5.43 -4.86
CA ASN A 55 11.77 -5.07 -4.26
C ASN A 55 12.29 -3.70 -4.75
N ALA A 56 11.37 -2.74 -4.95
CA ALA A 56 11.64 -1.48 -5.64
C ALA A 56 11.82 -0.27 -4.72
N ALA A 57 11.74 -0.46 -3.39
CA ALA A 57 11.74 0.62 -2.41
C ALA A 57 12.99 1.51 -2.52
N GLU A 58 14.18 0.91 -2.54
CA GLU A 58 15.44 1.64 -2.69
C GLU A 58 15.54 2.31 -4.07
N PHE A 59 15.22 1.56 -5.13
CA PHE A 59 15.31 2.03 -6.51
C PHE A 59 14.41 3.24 -6.80
N LEU A 60 13.22 3.29 -6.19
CA LEU A 60 12.29 4.40 -6.33
C LEU A 60 12.51 5.52 -5.31
N ASP A 61 13.46 5.36 -4.37
CA ASP A 61 13.67 6.27 -3.24
C ASP A 61 12.37 6.53 -2.46
N VAL A 62 11.66 5.46 -2.09
CA VAL A 62 10.34 5.58 -1.47
C VAL A 62 10.40 6.31 -0.12
N ALA A 63 11.56 6.29 0.53
CA ALA A 63 11.82 6.99 1.78
C ALA A 63 11.65 8.51 1.67
N SER A 64 11.77 9.10 0.47
CA SER A 64 11.58 10.53 0.24
C SER A 64 10.11 10.98 0.36
N TYR A 65 9.15 10.10 0.08
CA TYR A 65 7.70 10.39 0.09
C TYR A 65 7.11 10.25 1.50
N LYS A 66 7.40 11.22 2.37
CA LYS A 66 7.06 11.18 3.80
C LYS A 66 5.56 11.11 4.07
N ASN A 67 4.75 11.81 3.26
CA ASN A 67 3.31 11.89 3.46
C ASN A 67 2.64 10.59 3.00
N VAL A 68 3.10 10.02 1.88
CA VAL A 68 2.64 8.69 1.43
C VAL A 68 3.01 7.63 2.47
N LEU A 69 4.22 7.66 3.02
CA LEU A 69 4.64 6.73 4.08
C LEU A 69 3.79 6.85 5.35
N ARG A 70 3.46 8.08 5.77
CA ARG A 70 2.57 8.32 6.93
C ARG A 70 1.20 7.69 6.69
N TRP A 71 0.58 8.02 5.56
CA TRP A 71 -0.73 7.49 5.16
C TRP A 71 -0.72 5.96 5.02
N ALA A 72 0.33 5.40 4.42
CA ALA A 72 0.46 3.96 4.22
C ALA A 72 0.50 3.21 5.56
N LYS A 73 1.31 3.69 6.51
CA LYS A 73 1.43 3.11 7.85
C LYS A 73 0.13 3.24 8.64
N GLU A 74 -0.54 4.39 8.58
CA GLU A 74 -1.80 4.61 9.27
C GLU A 74 -2.89 3.63 8.82
N ILE A 75 -3.01 3.41 7.50
CA ILE A 75 -3.97 2.46 6.94
C ILE A 75 -3.58 1.01 7.25
N GLU A 76 -2.28 0.68 7.27
CA GLU A 76 -1.80 -0.67 7.62
C GLU A 76 -2.26 -1.10 9.01
N GLN A 77 -2.40 -0.17 9.95
CA GLN A 77 -2.85 -0.45 11.33
C GLN A 77 -4.36 -0.69 11.45
N ARG A 78 -5.14 -0.50 10.39
CA ARG A 78 -6.59 -0.73 10.44
C ARG A 78 -6.88 -2.24 10.53
N PRO A 79 -7.65 -2.72 11.52
CA PRO A 79 -7.95 -4.16 11.65
C PRO A 79 -8.60 -4.78 10.41
N ALA A 80 -9.44 -4.00 9.72
CA ALA A 80 -10.06 -4.45 8.47
C ALA A 80 -9.06 -4.60 7.31
N VAL A 81 -8.00 -3.78 7.26
CA VAL A 81 -6.93 -3.87 6.25
C VAL A 81 -6.05 -5.08 6.55
N GLN A 82 -5.70 -5.30 7.82
CA GLN A 82 -4.94 -6.47 8.27
C GLN A 82 -5.66 -7.78 7.93
N ARG A 83 -6.99 -7.85 8.15
CA ARG A 83 -7.82 -8.97 7.69
C ARG A 83 -7.89 -9.08 6.18
N GLY A 84 -8.24 -8.00 5.49
CA GLY A 84 -8.51 -8.03 4.06
C GLY A 84 -7.28 -8.41 3.22
N ARG A 85 -6.09 -7.92 3.58
CA ARG A 85 -4.86 -8.12 2.78
C ARG A 85 -4.34 -9.55 2.74
N ILE A 86 -4.84 -10.42 3.63
CA ILE A 86 -4.40 -11.82 3.70
C ILE A 86 -5.35 -12.78 2.99
N VAL A 87 -6.57 -12.33 2.65
CA VAL A 87 -7.55 -13.14 1.92
C VAL A 87 -7.09 -13.35 0.47
N ASN A 88 -7.11 -14.60 0.02
CA ASN A 88 -6.61 -15.05 -1.28
C ASN A 88 -5.14 -14.70 -1.56
N LYS A 89 -4.37 -14.35 -0.53
CA LYS A 89 -2.94 -14.05 -0.66
C LYS A 89 -2.17 -15.35 -0.90
N ALA A 90 -1.47 -15.42 -2.03
CA ALA A 90 -0.74 -16.62 -2.46
C ALA A 90 0.80 -16.51 -2.31
N PHE A 91 1.32 -15.34 -1.93
CA PHE A 91 2.75 -15.07 -1.85
C PHE A 91 3.05 -13.95 -0.84
N GLY A 92 4.34 -13.79 -0.51
CA GLY A 92 4.85 -12.77 0.41
C GLY A 92 4.74 -13.16 1.88
N ASP A 93 5.48 -12.47 2.72
CA ASP A 93 5.63 -12.83 4.14
C ASP A 93 4.36 -12.52 4.97
N GLY A 94 4.31 -13.09 6.18
CA GLY A 94 3.22 -12.91 7.14
C GLY A 94 2.02 -13.82 6.88
N ALA A 95 0.90 -13.52 7.57
CA ALA A 95 -0.31 -14.32 7.50
C ALA A 95 -0.92 -14.38 6.09
N GLN A 96 -1.52 -15.52 5.77
CA GLN A 96 -2.17 -15.81 4.50
C GLN A 96 -3.43 -16.65 4.77
N LEU A 97 -4.54 -16.29 4.12
CA LEU A 97 -5.79 -17.03 4.15
C LEU A 97 -6.19 -17.35 2.72
N LYS A 98 -6.04 -18.61 2.30
CA LYS A 98 -6.23 -19.01 0.89
C LYS A 98 -7.65 -18.72 0.39
N GLU A 99 -8.65 -18.97 1.22
CA GLU A 99 -10.06 -18.74 0.94
C GLU A 99 -10.75 -18.28 2.23
N ARG A 100 -11.77 -17.43 2.11
CA ARG A 100 -12.57 -16.97 3.25
C ARG A 100 -14.03 -17.33 2.99
N HIS A 101 -14.61 -18.10 3.89
CA HIS A 101 -16.00 -18.56 3.88
C HIS A 101 -16.76 -18.18 5.16
N ASP A 102 -16.05 -17.92 6.25
CA ASP A 102 -16.60 -17.45 7.53
C ASP A 102 -15.75 -16.31 8.16
N ALA A 103 -16.23 -15.66 9.21
CA ALA A 103 -15.43 -14.74 10.01
C ALA A 103 -14.42 -15.46 10.92
N ALA A 104 -14.74 -16.68 11.38
CA ALA A 104 -13.86 -17.50 12.21
C ALA A 104 -12.60 -18.01 11.45
N ASP A 105 -12.58 -17.92 10.11
CA ASP A 105 -11.42 -18.31 9.30
C ASP A 105 -10.15 -17.49 9.59
N PHE A 106 -10.28 -16.35 10.28
CA PHE A 106 -9.15 -15.53 10.72
C PHE A 106 -8.56 -15.97 12.07
N ASP A 107 -9.24 -16.85 12.82
CA ASP A 107 -8.84 -17.23 14.17
C ASP A 107 -7.45 -17.90 14.17
N GLY A 108 -6.52 -17.35 14.95
CA GLY A 108 -5.14 -17.83 15.04
C GLY A 108 -4.24 -17.45 13.85
N LEU A 109 -4.73 -16.71 12.85
CA LEU A 109 -3.92 -16.17 11.75
C LEU A 109 -3.45 -14.74 11.99
N ILE A 110 -4.19 -13.98 12.78
CA ILE A 110 -3.95 -12.58 13.12
C ILE A 110 -4.29 -12.38 14.60
N GLU A 111 -3.53 -11.54 15.30
CA GLU A 111 -3.82 -11.11 16.69
C GLU A 111 -4.93 -10.07 16.75
#